data_AF-A0A3B9WVP6-F1
#
_entry.id   AF-A0A3B9WVP6-F1
#
_cell.length_a   1.000
_cell.length_b   1.000
_cell.length_c   1.000
_cell.angle_alpha   90.00
_cell.angle_beta   90.00
_cell.angle_gamma   90.00
#
_symmetry.space_group_name_H-M   'P 1'
#
loop_
_entity.id
_entity.type
_entity.pdbx_description
1 polymer ?
#
loop_
_entity_poly.entity_id
_entity_poly.type
_entity_poly.pdbx_seq_one_letter_code
_entity_poly.pdbx_strand_id
1 'polypeptide(L)'
;MLSYILSKDPEEVFPPYIMSFMLGLYALGILKKSHHAFTASLFFFLLIAVAFSVVLIIRVRPFMQSGRHSAAEIRGFFGRACLKAAGHPGFVFFLTVCVVMCICFSTHFVNVWDDFHYNATFPKDCYYYGTMPVGSELATHYKSYLPLLQLFFYWGFQGSTFSEPMMFQYKIVLIYVLILPLFKRMNDTGGIRRVITGLSALILPFLFLFEILESLSMDTVMGLLFAYAALKITVRRKDDLFGYYEIIVSLLCLTLIKSIAFYFTGVCLALWLCDLLVSEKARDRRELALFGSCVILNAGAFLSWRIFCERNGNTTYLSNRLFSNIKEGSLAIPEYGGQTLSGILKSIFSMPTNLSRFGLSLAGITVIALLTAVWFYMKKVLTRRIMTGIFVCGLGLLGYILILSYTYIFIFDPWEAESLSSLDRYFGTYSLMTGYVLLFMLTLPALDRKADKFVIFGVPVL
;
A
#
# COMPACT_ATOMS: atom_id res chain seq x y z
N MET A 1 10.62 18.40 13.72
CA MET A 1 10.02 17.17 13.16
C MET A 1 8.94 16.61 14.07
N LEU A 2 9.22 16.32 15.35
CA LEU A 2 8.19 15.91 16.31
C LEU A 2 7.02 16.90 16.32
N SER A 3 7.22 18.17 16.66
CA SER A 3 6.17 19.22 16.64
C SER A 3 5.33 19.32 15.35
N TYR A 4 5.88 18.94 14.19
CA TYR A 4 5.18 18.93 12.90
C TYR A 4 4.35 17.65 12.70
N ILE A 5 4.88 16.49 13.08
CA ILE A 5 4.10 15.23 13.12
C ILE A 5 2.92 15.38 14.09
N LEU A 6 3.16 16.10 15.18
CA LEU A 6 2.18 16.35 16.23
C LEU A 6 1.08 17.35 15.84
N SER A 7 1.16 17.99 14.67
CA SER A 7 0.08 18.83 14.12
C SER A 7 -0.76 18.12 13.06
N LYS A 8 -0.38 16.91 12.65
CA LYS A 8 -1.10 16.09 11.67
C LYS A 8 -2.19 15.25 12.36
N ASP A 9 -3.18 14.85 11.59
CA ASP A 9 -4.27 14.01 12.09
C ASP A 9 -3.80 12.54 12.21
N PRO A 10 -4.36 11.75 13.14
CA PRO A 10 -4.00 10.34 13.31
C PRO A 10 -4.10 9.55 12.00
N GLU A 11 -5.08 9.86 11.16
CA GLU A 11 -5.31 9.23 9.86
C GLU A 11 -4.18 9.43 8.84
N GLU A 12 -3.36 10.48 9.02
CA GLU A 12 -2.18 10.75 8.19
C GLU A 12 -0.89 10.17 8.79
N VAL A 13 -0.83 10.04 10.11
CA VAL A 13 0.40 9.61 10.80
C VAL A 13 0.47 8.09 10.92
N PHE A 14 -0.66 7.43 11.13
CA PHE A 14 -0.70 6.00 11.39
C PHE A 14 -0.19 5.14 10.22
N PRO A 15 -0.58 5.39 8.95
CA PRO A 15 -0.10 4.56 7.84
C PRO A 15 1.41 4.57 7.62
N PRO A 16 2.11 5.73 7.48
CA PRO A 16 3.56 5.74 7.25
C PRO A 16 4.34 5.21 8.46
N TYR A 17 3.77 5.28 9.66
CA TYR A 17 4.33 4.68 10.85
C TYR A 17 4.31 3.15 10.80
N ILE A 18 3.16 2.53 10.49
CA ILE A 18 3.06 1.08 10.31
C ILE A 18 3.97 0.61 9.16
N MET A 19 4.05 1.36 8.07
CA MET A 19 4.99 1.07 6.98
C MET A 19 6.46 1.10 7.46
N SER A 20 6.84 2.11 8.24
CA SER A 20 8.20 2.19 8.81
C SER A 20 8.49 1.06 9.78
N PHE A 21 7.50 0.64 10.55
CA PHE A 21 7.60 -0.53 11.41
C PHE A 21 7.91 -1.79 10.60
N MET A 22 7.16 -2.04 9.52
CA MET A 22 7.38 -3.17 8.62
C MET A 22 8.79 -3.14 8.01
N LEU A 23 9.29 -1.95 7.60
CA LEU A 23 10.67 -1.80 7.13
C LEU A 23 11.70 -2.10 8.22
N GLY A 24 11.41 -1.74 9.48
CA GLY A 24 12.22 -2.12 10.64
C GLY A 24 12.26 -3.62 10.86
N LEU A 25 11.11 -4.31 10.74
CA LEU A 25 11.02 -5.78 10.79
C LEU A 25 11.87 -6.42 9.68
N TYR A 26 11.80 -5.89 8.47
CA TYR A 26 12.63 -6.34 7.34
C TYR A 26 14.12 -6.18 7.62
N ALA A 27 14.55 -5.02 8.13
CA ALA A 27 15.95 -4.78 8.47
C ALA A 27 16.43 -5.76 9.57
N LEU A 28 15.63 -6.00 10.60
CA LEU A 28 15.94 -6.99 11.64
C LEU A 28 15.97 -8.42 11.07
N GLY A 29 15.06 -8.74 10.14
CA GLY A 29 15.02 -10.01 9.42
C GLY A 29 16.31 -10.28 8.66
N ILE A 30 16.77 -9.34 7.82
CA ILE A 30 18.05 -9.45 7.10
C ILE A 30 19.23 -9.67 8.06
N LEU A 31 19.21 -9.03 9.22
CA LEU A 31 20.25 -9.17 10.24
C LEU A 31 20.13 -10.45 11.08
N LYS A 32 19.14 -11.33 10.80
CA LYS A 32 18.78 -12.51 11.61
C LYS A 32 18.53 -12.19 13.08
N LYS A 33 18.09 -10.96 13.35
CA LYS A 33 17.76 -10.43 14.68
C LYS A 33 16.25 -10.28 14.88
N SER A 34 15.44 -11.00 14.11
CA SER A 34 13.98 -10.84 14.20
C SER A 34 13.42 -11.32 15.54
N HIS A 35 14.12 -12.14 16.34
CA HIS A 35 13.73 -12.42 17.73
C HIS A 35 13.70 -11.17 18.63
N HIS A 36 14.44 -10.10 18.28
CA HIS A 36 14.36 -8.82 18.98
C HIS A 36 13.21 -7.93 18.49
N ALA A 37 12.49 -8.33 17.42
CA ALA A 37 11.45 -7.50 16.83
C ALA A 37 10.31 -7.21 17.79
N PHE A 38 9.92 -8.17 18.64
CA PHE A 38 8.92 -7.94 19.68
C PHE A 38 9.36 -6.85 20.66
N THR A 39 10.54 -6.99 21.27
CA THR A 39 11.08 -6.00 22.21
C THR A 39 11.29 -4.64 21.53
N ALA A 40 11.85 -4.62 20.32
CA ALA A 40 12.02 -3.41 19.53
C ALA A 40 10.68 -2.74 19.22
N SER A 41 9.63 -3.54 18.93
CA SER A 41 8.27 -3.04 18.72
C SER A 41 7.68 -2.44 19.99
N LEU A 42 7.87 -3.06 21.16
CA LEU A 42 7.43 -2.50 22.44
C LEU A 42 8.09 -1.16 22.71
N PHE A 43 9.41 -1.03 22.50
CA PHE A 43 10.12 0.24 22.59
C PHE A 43 9.60 1.26 21.57
N PHE A 44 9.35 0.83 20.34
CA PHE A 44 8.85 1.68 19.26
C PHE A 44 7.43 2.21 19.53
N PHE A 45 6.51 1.35 19.99
CA PHE A 45 5.16 1.74 20.41
C PHE A 45 5.16 2.56 21.70
N LEU A 46 6.05 2.25 22.66
CA LEU A 46 6.24 3.04 23.87
C LEU A 46 6.74 4.44 23.53
N LEU A 47 7.72 4.57 22.63
CA LEU A 47 8.24 5.85 22.16
C LEU A 47 7.13 6.69 21.50
N ILE A 48 6.21 6.05 20.77
CA ILE A 48 5.00 6.70 20.28
C ILE A 48 4.05 7.10 21.39
N ALA A 49 3.75 6.21 22.33
CA ALA A 49 2.87 6.53 23.44
C ALA A 49 3.40 7.71 24.26
N VAL A 50 4.73 7.76 24.47
CA VAL A 50 5.43 8.88 25.10
C VAL A 50 5.35 10.13 24.23
N ALA A 51 5.64 10.06 22.93
CA ALA A 51 5.54 11.21 22.03
C ALA A 51 4.11 11.78 22.00
N PHE A 52 3.09 10.92 21.93
CA PHE A 52 1.68 11.28 22.01
C PHE A 52 1.34 11.91 23.37
N SER A 53 1.82 11.32 24.47
CA SER A 53 1.62 11.87 25.82
C SER A 53 2.26 13.25 25.96
N VAL A 54 3.47 13.44 25.42
CA VAL A 54 4.15 14.74 25.38
C VAL A 54 3.37 15.76 24.57
N VAL A 55 2.72 15.38 23.46
CA VAL A 55 1.80 16.28 22.73
C VAL A 55 0.65 16.71 23.59
N LEU A 56 0.04 15.74 24.25
CA LEU A 56 -1.15 15.96 25.04
C LEU A 56 -0.79 16.92 26.18
N ILE A 57 0.37 16.72 26.81
CA ILE A 57 0.95 17.64 27.79
C ILE A 57 1.26 19.01 27.17
N ILE A 58 1.92 19.13 26.02
CA ILE A 58 2.25 20.42 25.37
C ILE A 58 0.98 21.18 24.99
N ARG A 59 -0.06 20.50 24.49
CA ARG A 59 -1.35 21.12 24.15
C ARG A 59 -2.14 21.52 25.40
N VAL A 60 -1.95 20.82 26.51
CA VAL A 60 -2.55 21.11 27.83
C VAL A 60 -1.75 22.16 28.61
N ARG A 61 -0.45 22.33 28.34
CA ARG A 61 0.47 23.20 29.09
C ARG A 61 0.08 24.69 29.10
N PRO A 62 -0.34 25.31 27.98
CA PRO A 62 -0.90 26.68 28.00
C PRO A 62 -2.15 26.79 28.87
N PHE A 63 -2.91 25.70 28.98
CA PHE A 63 -4.11 25.59 29.82
C PHE A 63 -3.78 25.41 31.31
N MET A 64 -2.66 24.75 31.65
CA MET A 64 -2.22 24.60 33.05
C MET A 64 -1.47 25.83 33.58
N GLN A 65 -0.78 26.57 32.71
CA GLN A 65 0.00 27.75 33.09
C GLN A 65 -0.86 29.01 33.34
N SER A 66 -2.15 29.00 32.99
CA SER A 66 -3.05 30.13 33.24
C SER A 66 -3.50 30.25 34.71
N GLY A 67 -3.15 29.31 35.59
CA GLY A 67 -3.33 29.39 37.04
C GLY A 67 -4.79 29.52 37.55
N ARG A 68 -5.79 29.47 36.64
CA ARG A 68 -7.20 29.79 36.94
C ARG A 68 -8.15 28.60 36.81
N HIS A 69 -7.67 27.39 36.52
CA HIS A 69 -8.54 26.28 36.19
C HIS A 69 -8.58 25.19 37.28
N SER A 70 -9.78 24.86 37.73
CA SER A 70 -10.06 23.81 38.70
C SER A 70 -9.81 22.41 38.12
N ALA A 71 -9.60 21.40 38.98
CA ALA A 71 -9.48 20.00 38.56
C ALA A 71 -10.71 19.48 37.76
N ALA A 72 -11.87 20.15 37.86
CA ALA A 72 -13.05 19.87 37.05
C ALA A 72 -12.93 20.42 35.62
N GLU A 73 -12.29 21.57 35.41
CA GLU A 73 -12.02 22.11 34.07
C GLU A 73 -10.93 21.34 33.32
N ILE A 74 -9.93 20.83 34.05
CA ILE A 74 -8.92 19.91 33.48
C ILE A 74 -9.58 18.60 33.06
N ARG A 75 -10.46 18.02 33.91
CA ARG A 75 -11.27 16.85 33.54
C ARG A 75 -12.21 17.14 32.36
N GLY A 76 -12.83 18.31 32.31
CA GLY A 76 -13.66 18.76 31.19
C GLY A 76 -12.84 19.01 29.92
N PHE A 77 -11.59 19.44 30.01
CA PHE A 77 -10.67 19.55 28.87
C PHE A 77 -10.26 18.17 28.36
N PHE A 78 -9.92 17.22 29.24
CA PHE A 78 -9.66 15.83 28.85
C PHE A 78 -10.90 15.19 28.22
N GLY A 79 -12.09 15.37 28.80
CA GLY A 79 -13.35 14.97 28.20
C GLY A 79 -13.56 15.58 26.83
N ARG A 80 -13.27 16.88 26.66
CA ARG A 80 -13.30 17.58 25.35
C ARG A 80 -12.23 17.12 24.37
N ALA A 81 -11.04 16.74 24.83
CA ALA A 81 -9.96 16.22 24.00
C ALA A 81 -10.24 14.78 23.53
N CYS A 82 -10.81 13.95 24.40
CA CYS A 82 -11.37 12.65 24.05
C CYS A 82 -12.59 12.79 23.12
N LEU A 83 -13.46 13.77 23.34
CA LEU A 83 -14.55 14.14 22.41
C LEU A 83 -14.02 14.70 21.08
N LYS A 84 -12.86 15.36 21.08
CA LYS A 84 -12.18 15.85 19.87
C LYS A 84 -11.51 14.72 19.11
N ALA A 85 -10.98 13.71 19.80
CA ALA A 85 -10.57 12.44 19.22
C ALA A 85 -11.77 11.63 18.69
N ALA A 86 -12.91 11.63 19.40
CA ALA A 86 -14.20 11.16 18.88
C ALA A 86 -14.74 12.06 17.74
N GLY A 87 -14.20 13.27 17.59
CA GLY A 87 -14.43 14.19 16.48
C GLY A 87 -13.74 13.80 15.17
N HIS A 88 -12.98 12.69 15.16
CA HIS A 88 -12.48 12.02 13.97
C HIS A 88 -13.37 10.80 13.66
N PRO A 89 -14.59 10.98 13.13
CA PRO A 89 -15.51 9.87 12.84
C PRO A 89 -14.88 8.84 11.89
N GLY A 90 -13.99 9.27 10.98
CA GLY A 90 -13.24 8.37 10.12
C GLY A 90 -12.32 7.40 10.89
N PHE A 91 -11.61 7.88 11.91
CA PHE A 91 -10.76 7.04 12.76
C PHE A 91 -11.57 6.09 13.66
N VAL A 92 -12.69 6.56 14.23
CA VAL A 92 -13.61 5.72 15.01
C VAL A 92 -14.23 4.61 14.14
N PHE A 93 -14.64 4.96 12.93
CA PHE A 93 -15.16 4.01 11.95
C PHE A 93 -14.10 2.96 11.61
N PHE A 94 -12.86 3.38 11.33
CA PHE A 94 -11.72 2.49 11.13
C PHE A 94 -11.53 1.49 12.29
N LEU A 95 -11.50 1.97 13.54
CA LEU A 95 -11.32 1.09 14.70
C LEU A 95 -12.47 0.09 14.83
N THR A 96 -13.70 0.54 14.63
CA THR A 96 -14.90 -0.30 14.70
C THR A 96 -14.84 -1.43 13.67
N VAL A 97 -14.50 -1.08 12.42
CA VAL A 97 -14.38 -2.06 11.33
C VAL A 97 -13.23 -3.03 11.58
N CYS A 98 -12.08 -2.56 12.07
CA CYS A 98 -10.97 -3.45 12.48
C CYS A 98 -11.41 -4.47 13.53
N VAL A 99 -12.10 -4.04 14.59
CA VAL A 99 -12.60 -4.96 15.64
C VAL A 99 -13.57 -5.98 15.07
N VAL A 100 -14.57 -5.53 14.31
CA VAL A 100 -15.56 -6.43 13.69
C VAL A 100 -14.89 -7.46 12.80
N MET A 101 -13.99 -7.02 11.92
CA MET A 101 -13.31 -7.94 11.01
C MET A 101 -12.36 -8.90 11.73
N CYS A 102 -11.68 -8.45 12.80
CA CYS A 102 -10.87 -9.36 13.61
C CYS A 102 -11.72 -10.47 14.24
N ILE A 103 -12.94 -10.15 14.69
CA ILE A 103 -13.89 -11.15 15.19
C ILE A 103 -14.30 -12.10 14.06
N CYS A 104 -14.65 -11.58 12.87
CA CYS A 104 -15.02 -12.41 11.71
C CYS A 104 -13.90 -13.37 11.28
N PHE A 105 -12.63 -12.97 11.42
CA PHE A 105 -11.48 -13.80 11.07
C PHE A 105 -10.98 -14.71 12.20
N SER A 106 -11.59 -14.65 13.39
CA SER A 106 -11.10 -15.40 14.57
C SER A 106 -11.10 -16.93 14.40
N THR A 107 -11.88 -17.45 13.45
CA THR A 107 -11.99 -18.89 13.13
C THR A 107 -11.54 -19.22 11.72
N HIS A 108 -10.83 -18.31 11.03
CA HIS A 108 -10.33 -18.57 9.68
C HIS A 108 -9.08 -19.44 9.70
N PHE A 109 -9.00 -20.35 8.74
CA PHE A 109 -7.86 -21.24 8.54
C PHE A 109 -7.28 -21.06 7.15
N VAL A 110 -5.99 -21.37 7.01
CA VAL A 110 -5.32 -21.33 5.71
C VAL A 110 -5.89 -22.43 4.82
N ASN A 111 -6.41 -22.06 3.65
CA ASN A 111 -7.02 -23.00 2.71
C ASN A 111 -6.66 -22.76 1.23
N VAL A 112 -5.88 -21.72 0.92
CA VAL A 112 -5.48 -21.36 -0.45
C VAL A 112 -4.09 -21.91 -0.77
N TRP A 113 -3.91 -22.40 -1.99
CA TRP A 113 -2.66 -22.98 -2.49
C TRP A 113 -1.43 -22.11 -2.23
N ASP A 114 -1.48 -20.82 -2.59
CA ASP A 114 -0.39 -19.87 -2.40
C ASP A 114 0.01 -19.68 -0.94
N ASP A 115 -0.95 -19.83 -0.02
CA ASP A 115 -0.69 -19.66 1.40
C ASP A 115 0.14 -20.82 1.92
N PHE A 116 -0.18 -22.05 1.52
CA PHE A 116 0.63 -23.23 1.80
C PHE A 116 2.01 -23.16 1.12
N HIS A 117 2.12 -22.53 -0.04
CA HIS A 117 3.38 -22.47 -0.76
C HIS A 117 4.29 -21.33 -0.29
N TYR A 118 3.75 -20.26 0.28
CA TYR A 118 4.54 -19.14 0.79
C TYR A 118 3.88 -18.35 1.93
N ASN A 119 2.66 -17.82 1.73
CA ASN A 119 2.17 -16.72 2.58
C ASN A 119 1.99 -17.11 4.05
N ALA A 120 1.57 -18.34 4.33
CA ALA A 120 1.44 -18.89 5.69
C ALA A 120 2.68 -19.68 6.12
N THR A 121 3.32 -20.37 5.17
CA THR A 121 4.48 -21.22 5.44
C THR A 121 5.71 -20.41 5.88
N PHE A 122 6.00 -19.28 5.24
CA PHE A 122 7.16 -18.47 5.63
C PHE A 122 7.05 -17.90 7.07
N PRO A 123 5.93 -17.28 7.50
CA PRO A 123 5.76 -16.88 8.90
C PRO A 123 5.82 -18.06 9.88
N LYS A 124 5.34 -19.25 9.47
CA LYS A 124 5.41 -20.47 10.28
C LYS A 124 6.85 -20.96 10.45
N ASP A 125 7.66 -20.94 9.38
CA ASP A 125 9.09 -21.23 9.46
C ASP A 125 9.77 -20.21 10.39
N CYS A 126 9.48 -18.91 10.25
CA CYS A 126 10.00 -17.88 11.17
C CYS A 126 9.64 -18.16 12.64
N TYR A 127 8.40 -18.58 12.90
CA TYR A 127 7.94 -18.94 14.24
C TYR A 127 8.69 -20.15 14.79
N TYR A 128 8.85 -21.21 13.99
CA TYR A 128 9.56 -22.43 14.39
C TYR A 128 11.04 -22.18 14.71
N TYR A 129 11.73 -21.40 13.87
CA TYR A 129 13.16 -21.11 14.04
C TYR A 129 13.43 -19.90 14.96
N GLY A 130 12.41 -19.14 15.34
CA GLY A 130 12.54 -17.91 16.13
C GLY A 130 13.27 -16.76 15.40
N THR A 131 13.62 -16.95 14.14
CA THR A 131 14.31 -15.96 13.30
C THR A 131 13.97 -16.17 11.83
N MET A 132 14.44 -15.29 10.94
CA MET A 132 14.23 -15.45 9.50
C MET A 132 15.02 -16.66 8.95
N PRO A 133 14.34 -17.71 8.44
CA PRO A 133 14.99 -18.94 8.01
C PRO A 133 15.67 -18.78 6.64
N VAL A 134 16.62 -19.67 6.36
CA VAL A 134 17.44 -19.63 5.13
C VAL A 134 17.67 -21.00 4.49
N GLY A 135 17.88 -21.01 3.18
CA GLY A 135 18.32 -22.19 2.44
C GLY A 135 17.41 -23.40 2.64
N SER A 136 17.95 -24.46 3.26
CA SER A 136 17.23 -25.70 3.57
C SER A 136 16.22 -25.58 4.70
N GLU A 137 16.30 -24.53 5.54
CA GLU A 137 15.33 -24.28 6.63
C GLU A 137 13.98 -23.80 6.09
N LEU A 138 13.96 -23.23 4.87
CA LEU A 138 12.74 -22.76 4.24
C LEU A 138 11.97 -23.93 3.62
N ALA A 139 10.77 -24.20 4.14
CA ALA A 139 9.86 -25.21 3.60
C ALA A 139 9.10 -24.69 2.36
N THR A 140 9.07 -23.37 2.16
CA THR A 140 8.42 -22.73 1.00
C THR A 140 9.11 -23.05 -0.34
N HIS A 141 8.31 -23.18 -1.41
CA HIS A 141 8.77 -23.26 -2.80
C HIS A 141 9.30 -21.93 -3.36
N TYR A 142 8.93 -20.82 -2.73
CA TYR A 142 9.22 -19.46 -3.18
C TYR A 142 10.24 -18.77 -2.27
N LYS A 143 11.40 -19.43 -2.04
CA LYS A 143 12.42 -19.00 -1.06
C LYS A 143 12.98 -17.60 -1.28
N SER A 144 12.94 -17.10 -2.53
CA SER A 144 13.41 -15.76 -2.88
C SER A 144 12.31 -14.70 -2.93
N TYR A 145 11.07 -15.01 -2.56
CA TYR A 145 10.02 -13.99 -2.46
C TYR A 145 10.34 -12.99 -1.35
N LEU A 146 9.99 -11.73 -1.62
CA LEU A 146 10.25 -10.64 -0.70
C LEU A 146 9.34 -10.77 0.54
N PRO A 147 9.89 -10.71 1.78
CA PRO A 147 9.18 -11.20 2.96
C PRO A 147 8.50 -10.10 3.78
N LEU A 148 8.30 -8.89 3.26
CA LEU A 148 7.87 -7.75 4.09
C LEU A 148 6.55 -8.01 4.82
N LEU A 149 5.54 -8.53 4.12
CA LEU A 149 4.26 -8.85 4.74
C LEU A 149 4.35 -10.06 5.69
N GLN A 150 5.13 -11.07 5.31
CA GLN A 150 5.30 -12.29 6.08
C GLN A 150 6.06 -12.03 7.39
N LEU A 151 7.02 -11.11 7.40
CA LEU A 151 7.68 -10.67 8.62
C LEU A 151 6.73 -9.88 9.53
N PHE A 152 5.78 -9.13 8.95
CA PHE A 152 4.73 -8.47 9.72
C PHE A 152 3.79 -9.48 10.38
N PHE A 153 3.43 -10.56 9.68
CA PHE A 153 2.69 -11.68 10.28
C PHE A 153 3.49 -12.35 11.40
N TYR A 154 4.75 -12.71 11.13
CA TYR A 154 5.62 -13.33 12.13
C TYR A 154 5.71 -12.51 13.41
N TRP A 155 5.90 -11.19 13.31
CA TRP A 155 5.92 -10.29 14.45
C TRP A 155 4.68 -10.45 15.35
N GLY A 156 3.50 -10.64 14.75
CA GLY A 156 2.26 -10.81 15.48
C GLY A 156 2.25 -12.01 16.44
N PHE A 157 2.93 -13.09 16.07
CA PHE A 157 2.99 -14.30 16.90
C PHE A 157 4.12 -14.27 17.92
N GLN A 158 4.98 -13.23 17.90
CA GLN A 158 6.07 -13.15 18.86
C GLN A 158 5.52 -12.88 20.26
N GLY A 159 5.67 -13.85 21.16
CA GLY A 159 5.12 -13.79 22.52
C GLY A 159 3.72 -14.37 22.66
N SER A 160 3.18 -14.99 21.62
CA SER A 160 1.95 -15.79 21.69
C SER A 160 2.15 -17.17 21.07
N THR A 161 1.15 -18.04 21.18
CA THR A 161 1.11 -19.29 20.40
C THR A 161 0.82 -18.98 18.94
N PHE A 162 1.47 -19.71 18.03
CA PHE A 162 1.17 -19.63 16.59
C PHE A 162 -0.33 -19.70 16.32
N SER A 163 -0.83 -18.81 15.45
CA SER A 163 -2.26 -18.69 15.14
C SER A 163 -2.48 -18.30 13.68
N GLU A 164 -3.05 -19.20 12.90
CA GLU A 164 -3.45 -18.92 11.51
C GLU A 164 -4.49 -17.78 11.41
N PRO A 165 -5.58 -17.77 12.21
CA PRO A 165 -6.56 -16.67 12.21
C PRO A 165 -5.90 -15.29 12.32
N MET A 166 -4.88 -15.18 13.17
CA MET A 166 -4.28 -13.89 13.47
C MET A 166 -3.43 -13.36 12.30
N MET A 167 -2.95 -14.19 11.37
CA MET A 167 -2.38 -13.71 10.09
C MET A 167 -3.42 -12.93 9.27
N PHE A 168 -4.63 -13.47 9.17
CA PHE A 168 -5.74 -12.80 8.46
C PHE A 168 -6.13 -11.50 9.16
N GLN A 169 -6.16 -11.49 10.49
CA GLN A 169 -6.44 -10.29 11.29
C GLN A 169 -5.39 -9.18 11.06
N TYR A 170 -4.10 -9.51 11.05
CA TYR A 170 -3.06 -8.53 10.75
C TYR A 170 -3.17 -7.99 9.33
N LYS A 171 -3.44 -8.86 8.35
CA LYS A 171 -3.64 -8.47 6.96
C LYS A 171 -4.79 -7.48 6.82
N ILE A 172 -5.95 -7.78 7.40
CA ILE A 172 -7.13 -6.91 7.28
C ILE A 172 -6.94 -5.57 7.99
N VAL A 173 -6.29 -5.56 9.17
CA VAL A 173 -5.93 -4.32 9.86
C VAL A 173 -5.00 -3.49 8.99
N LEU A 174 -3.96 -4.09 8.38
CA LEU A 174 -3.04 -3.37 7.50
C LEU A 174 -3.75 -2.77 6.27
N ILE A 175 -4.67 -3.52 5.66
CA ILE A 175 -5.52 -3.02 4.55
C ILE A 175 -6.27 -1.77 5.00
N TYR A 176 -6.88 -1.80 6.18
CA TYR A 176 -7.62 -0.65 6.72
C TYR A 176 -6.74 0.53 7.12
N VAL A 177 -5.52 0.26 7.57
CA VAL A 177 -4.51 1.30 7.81
C VAL A 177 -4.18 2.02 6.50
N LEU A 178 -3.99 1.28 5.39
CA LEU A 178 -3.61 1.89 4.12
C LEU A 178 -4.71 2.76 3.49
N ILE A 179 -5.98 2.48 3.78
CA ILE A 179 -7.11 3.29 3.28
C ILE A 179 -7.52 4.42 4.23
N LEU A 180 -6.94 4.47 5.44
CA LEU A 180 -7.26 5.45 6.48
C LEU A 180 -7.21 6.92 6.01
N PRO A 181 -6.28 7.36 5.14
CA PRO A 181 -6.29 8.73 4.62
C PRO A 181 -7.58 9.11 3.85
N LEU A 182 -8.33 8.14 3.32
CA LEU A 182 -9.63 8.38 2.70
C LEU A 182 -10.72 8.62 3.73
N PHE A 183 -10.64 7.96 4.89
CA PHE A 183 -11.56 8.19 5.99
C PHE A 183 -11.40 9.58 6.60
N LYS A 184 -10.20 10.15 6.60
CA LYS A 184 -10.00 11.57 6.96
C LYS A 184 -10.89 12.50 6.14
N ARG A 185 -11.05 12.23 4.84
CA ARG A 185 -11.89 13.05 3.95
C ARG A 185 -13.38 12.92 4.21
N MET A 186 -13.81 11.92 4.98
CA MET A 186 -15.19 11.88 5.48
C MET A 186 -15.47 13.11 6.36
N ASN A 187 -14.49 13.65 7.07
CA ASN A 187 -14.71 14.79 7.96
C ASN A 187 -15.18 16.05 7.18
N ASP A 188 -14.80 16.17 5.90
CA ASP A 188 -15.01 17.35 5.07
C ASP A 188 -16.29 17.28 4.21
N THR A 189 -17.07 16.21 4.28
CA THR A 189 -18.25 15.99 3.40
C THR A 189 -19.57 16.01 4.17
N GLY A 190 -20.72 16.19 3.52
CA GLY A 190 -22.04 16.06 4.16
C GLY A 190 -22.35 14.61 4.57
N GLY A 191 -23.20 14.40 5.59
CA GLY A 191 -23.40 13.10 6.25
C GLY A 191 -23.58 11.90 5.31
N ILE A 192 -24.43 12.00 4.28
CA ILE A 192 -24.66 10.91 3.30
C ILE A 192 -23.39 10.62 2.47
N ARG A 193 -22.70 11.67 2.00
CA ARG A 193 -21.45 11.52 1.22
C ARG A 193 -20.34 10.89 2.05
N ARG A 194 -20.30 11.13 3.37
CA ARG A 194 -19.38 10.43 4.29
C ARG A 194 -19.62 8.93 4.24
N VAL A 195 -20.87 8.52 4.44
CA VAL A 195 -21.27 7.11 4.48
C VAL A 195 -20.94 6.44 3.14
N ILE A 196 -21.30 7.06 2.01
CA ILE A 196 -21.00 6.53 0.68
C ILE A 196 -19.48 6.40 0.46
N THR A 197 -18.69 7.41 0.84
CA THR A 197 -17.23 7.38 0.69
C THR A 197 -16.62 6.28 1.55
N GLY A 198 -17.03 6.17 2.81
CA GLY A 198 -16.56 5.14 3.74
C GLY A 198 -16.89 3.74 3.25
N LEU A 199 -18.15 3.50 2.86
CA LEU A 199 -18.58 2.20 2.31
C LEU A 199 -17.87 1.87 1.01
N SER A 200 -17.70 2.84 0.11
CA SER A 200 -16.96 2.63 -1.14
C SER A 200 -15.50 2.24 -0.85
N ALA A 201 -14.83 2.96 0.05
CA ALA A 201 -13.46 2.67 0.43
C ALA A 201 -13.31 1.28 1.07
N LEU A 202 -14.34 0.77 1.76
CA LEU A 202 -14.35 -0.59 2.30
C LEU A 202 -14.64 -1.65 1.24
N ILE A 203 -15.51 -1.39 0.28
CA ILE A 203 -15.97 -2.37 -0.72
C ILE A 203 -14.94 -2.56 -1.85
N LEU A 204 -14.18 -1.53 -2.21
CA LEU A 204 -13.25 -1.57 -3.35
C LEU A 204 -12.27 -2.76 -3.34
N PRO A 205 -11.63 -3.14 -2.21
CA PRO A 205 -10.77 -4.33 -2.17
C PRO A 205 -11.54 -5.60 -2.54
N PHE A 206 -12.75 -5.79 -2.03
CA PHE A 206 -13.60 -6.94 -2.35
C PHE A 206 -14.09 -6.92 -3.80
N LEU A 207 -14.31 -5.72 -4.36
CA LEU A 207 -14.75 -5.55 -5.74
C LEU A 207 -13.68 -6.00 -6.76
N PHE A 208 -12.39 -5.80 -6.44
CA PHE A 208 -11.30 -6.11 -7.38
C PHE A 208 -10.47 -7.32 -6.99
N LEU A 209 -10.50 -7.74 -5.72
CA LEU A 209 -9.72 -8.85 -5.17
C LEU A 209 -10.53 -9.56 -4.08
N PHE A 210 -11.47 -10.44 -4.49
CA PHE A 210 -12.35 -11.16 -3.56
C PHE A 210 -11.59 -12.07 -2.59
N GLU A 211 -10.41 -12.55 -3.00
CA GLU A 211 -9.54 -13.39 -2.19
C GLU A 211 -9.05 -12.71 -0.90
N ILE A 212 -9.31 -11.41 -0.72
CA ILE A 212 -9.08 -10.73 0.56
C ILE A 212 -9.68 -11.50 1.76
N LEU A 213 -10.80 -12.21 1.57
CA LEU A 213 -11.43 -13.02 2.59
C LEU A 213 -10.77 -14.39 2.78
N GLU A 214 -10.23 -14.99 1.72
CA GLU A 214 -9.86 -16.41 1.74
C GLU A 214 -8.34 -16.63 1.75
N SER A 215 -7.57 -15.69 1.20
CA SER A 215 -6.14 -15.84 0.90
C SER A 215 -5.28 -14.84 1.64
N LEU A 216 -4.13 -15.24 2.17
CA LEU A 216 -3.10 -14.35 2.72
C LEU A 216 -2.25 -13.66 1.63
N SER A 217 -2.67 -13.73 0.36
CA SER A 217 -1.97 -13.07 -0.74
C SER A 217 -1.72 -11.58 -0.51
N MET A 218 -0.54 -11.15 -0.96
CA MET A 218 -0.03 -9.79 -0.89
C MET A 218 -0.69 -8.83 -1.89
N ASP A 219 -1.44 -9.33 -2.87
CA ASP A 219 -1.92 -8.55 -4.02
C ASP A 219 -2.79 -7.35 -3.61
N THR A 220 -3.65 -7.53 -2.59
CA THR A 220 -4.49 -6.43 -2.07
C THR A 220 -3.65 -5.36 -1.38
N VAL A 221 -2.72 -5.76 -0.51
CA VAL A 221 -1.84 -4.82 0.21
C VAL A 221 -0.93 -4.10 -0.79
N MET A 222 -0.44 -4.80 -1.80
CA MET A 222 0.36 -4.25 -2.90
C MET A 222 -0.43 -3.19 -3.71
N GLY A 223 -1.67 -3.50 -4.11
CA GLY A 223 -2.53 -2.54 -4.81
C GLY A 223 -2.83 -1.30 -3.98
N LEU A 224 -3.03 -1.45 -2.67
CA LEU A 224 -3.23 -0.36 -1.72
C LEU A 224 -1.97 0.49 -1.50
N LEU A 225 -0.80 -0.13 -1.34
CA LEU A 225 0.48 0.60 -1.26
C LEU A 225 0.75 1.39 -2.54
N PHE A 226 0.43 0.81 -3.70
CA PHE A 226 0.54 1.48 -4.98
C PHE A 226 -0.40 2.70 -5.06
N ALA A 227 -1.66 2.54 -4.66
CA ALA A 227 -2.62 3.64 -4.56
C ALA A 227 -2.11 4.73 -3.60
N TYR A 228 -1.66 4.34 -2.41
CA TYR A 228 -1.17 5.25 -1.38
C TYR A 228 -0.01 6.11 -1.90
N ALA A 229 1.01 5.49 -2.49
CA ALA A 229 2.16 6.19 -3.05
C ALA A 229 1.76 7.14 -4.18
N ALA A 230 0.96 6.67 -5.15
CA ALA A 230 0.48 7.49 -6.27
C ALA A 230 -0.33 8.71 -5.80
N LEU A 231 -1.21 8.51 -4.82
CA LEU A 231 -2.01 9.59 -4.23
C LEU A 231 -1.13 10.61 -3.51
N LYS A 232 -0.20 10.15 -2.67
CA LYS A 232 0.70 11.04 -1.93
C LYS A 232 1.62 11.84 -2.84
N ILE A 233 2.13 11.24 -3.91
CA ILE A 233 2.86 11.97 -4.96
C ILE A 233 1.99 13.08 -5.56
N THR A 234 0.73 12.76 -5.88
CA THR A 234 -0.19 13.69 -6.54
C THR A 234 -0.60 14.88 -5.65
N VAL A 235 -0.84 14.65 -4.35
CA VAL A 235 -1.28 15.71 -3.42
C VAL A 235 -0.17 16.35 -2.60
N ARG A 236 1.08 15.95 -2.85
CA ARG A 236 2.28 16.49 -2.24
C ARG A 236 2.31 18.02 -2.29
N ARG A 237 2.72 18.63 -1.18
CA ARG A 237 3.07 20.05 -1.07
C ARG A 237 4.60 20.20 -0.97
N LYS A 238 5.15 21.24 -1.58
CA LYS A 238 6.61 21.42 -1.72
C LYS A 238 7.39 21.45 -0.41
N ASP A 239 6.81 22.08 0.62
CA ASP A 239 7.47 22.25 1.93
C ASP A 239 7.03 21.20 2.97
N ASP A 240 6.28 20.18 2.55
CA ASP A 240 5.80 19.12 3.45
C ASP A 240 6.80 17.96 3.51
N LEU A 241 7.80 18.09 4.38
CA LEU A 241 8.76 17.02 4.68
C LEU A 241 8.11 15.70 5.07
N PHE A 242 6.99 15.76 5.80
CA PHE A 242 6.27 14.56 6.20
C PHE A 242 5.66 13.88 4.98
N GLY A 243 5.08 14.66 4.06
CA GLY A 243 4.57 14.15 2.78
C GLY A 243 5.64 13.42 1.95
N TYR A 244 6.88 13.91 1.92
CA TYR A 244 7.99 13.17 1.28
C TYR A 244 8.34 11.88 2.02
N TYR A 245 8.36 11.92 3.35
CA TYR A 245 8.56 10.72 4.16
C TYR A 245 7.49 9.66 3.86
N GLU A 246 6.21 10.05 3.77
CA GLU A 246 5.11 9.15 3.39
C GLU A 246 5.32 8.49 2.03
N ILE A 247 5.78 9.26 1.04
CA ILE A 247 6.11 8.73 -0.30
C ILE A 247 7.27 7.74 -0.22
N ILE A 248 8.36 8.10 0.48
CA ILE A 248 9.55 7.25 0.56
C ILE A 248 9.23 5.92 1.24
N VAL A 249 8.55 5.93 2.39
CA VAL A 249 8.26 4.68 3.13
C VAL A 249 7.24 3.81 2.41
N SER A 250 6.25 4.40 1.73
CA SER A 250 5.29 3.64 0.92
C SER A 250 5.93 2.98 -0.29
N LEU A 251 6.84 3.68 -0.98
CA LEU A 251 7.59 3.10 -2.10
C LEU A 251 8.56 2.00 -1.64
N LEU A 252 9.23 2.18 -0.50
CA LEU A 252 10.08 1.12 0.07
C LEU A 252 9.27 -0.13 0.44
N CYS A 253 8.10 0.06 1.05
CA CYS A 253 7.21 -1.06 1.36
C CYS A 253 6.69 -1.73 0.08
N LEU A 254 6.28 -0.94 -0.91
CA LEU A 254 5.84 -1.47 -2.20
C LEU A 254 6.95 -2.28 -2.87
N THR A 255 8.18 -1.77 -2.91
CA THR A 255 9.35 -2.49 -3.45
C THR A 255 9.61 -3.82 -2.75
N LEU A 256 9.40 -3.87 -1.43
CA LEU A 256 9.71 -5.04 -0.61
C LEU A 256 8.52 -5.97 -0.38
N ILE A 257 7.34 -5.71 -0.96
CA ILE A 257 6.18 -6.58 -0.75
C ILE A 257 6.16 -7.77 -1.69
N LYS A 258 6.49 -7.60 -2.98
CA LYS A 258 6.47 -8.67 -3.99
C LYS A 258 7.37 -8.28 -5.15
N SER A 259 7.96 -9.23 -5.87
CA SER A 259 8.95 -8.92 -6.92
C SER A 259 8.37 -8.04 -8.04
N ILE A 260 7.12 -8.30 -8.45
CA ILE A 260 6.42 -7.50 -9.46
C ILE A 260 6.11 -6.07 -8.97
N ALA A 261 6.01 -5.86 -7.65
CA ALA A 261 5.73 -4.55 -7.08
C ALA A 261 6.87 -3.55 -7.32
N PHE A 262 8.10 -4.03 -7.58
CA PHE A 262 9.20 -3.18 -8.03
C PHE A 262 8.87 -2.43 -9.32
N TYR A 263 8.08 -3.05 -10.22
CA TYR A 263 7.58 -2.38 -11.41
C TYR A 263 6.60 -1.24 -11.05
N PHE A 264 5.69 -1.47 -10.10
CA PHE A 264 4.75 -0.44 -9.63
C PHE A 264 5.46 0.71 -8.91
N THR A 265 6.52 0.42 -8.15
CA THR A 265 7.43 1.45 -7.62
C THR A 265 8.01 2.29 -8.77
N GLY A 266 8.46 1.65 -9.85
CA GLY A 266 8.93 2.33 -11.07
C GLY A 266 7.88 3.25 -11.69
N VAL A 267 6.62 2.82 -11.78
CA VAL A 267 5.51 3.66 -12.25
C VAL A 267 5.30 4.87 -11.35
N CYS A 268 5.33 4.71 -10.03
CA CYS A 268 5.25 5.84 -9.10
C CYS A 268 6.46 6.78 -9.18
N LEU A 269 7.67 6.26 -9.35
CA LEU A 269 8.87 7.09 -9.53
C LEU A 269 8.80 7.87 -10.85
N ALA A 270 8.32 7.26 -11.93
CA ALA A 270 8.04 7.95 -13.19
C ALA A 270 6.98 9.03 -13.00
N LEU A 271 5.91 8.76 -12.23
CA LEU A 271 4.88 9.73 -11.90
C LEU A 271 5.47 10.93 -11.15
N TRP A 272 6.31 10.68 -10.14
CA TRP A 272 6.99 11.75 -9.40
C TRP A 272 7.96 12.52 -10.30
N LEU A 273 8.76 11.86 -11.13
CA LEU A 273 9.67 12.51 -12.06
C LEU A 273 8.92 13.41 -13.05
N CYS A 274 7.89 12.90 -13.71
CA CYS A 274 7.09 13.69 -14.65
C CYS A 274 6.40 14.87 -13.97
N ASP A 275 5.94 14.70 -12.73
CA ASP A 275 5.40 15.77 -11.91
C ASP A 275 6.43 16.89 -11.65
N LEU A 276 7.68 16.53 -11.34
CA LEU A 276 8.79 17.48 -11.22
C LEU A 276 9.08 18.20 -12.54
N LEU A 277 9.06 17.49 -13.66
CA LEU A 277 9.34 18.09 -14.97
C LEU A 277 8.24 19.04 -15.46
N VAL A 278 6.98 18.77 -15.09
CA VAL A 278 5.82 19.57 -15.54
C VAL A 278 5.56 20.78 -14.63
N SER A 279 5.95 20.74 -13.37
CA SER A 279 5.80 21.89 -12.48
C SER A 279 6.80 23.00 -12.87
N GLU A 280 6.30 24.13 -13.40
CA GLU A 280 7.11 25.30 -13.82
C GLU A 280 8.01 25.88 -12.72
N LYS A 281 7.73 25.54 -11.45
CA LYS A 281 8.52 25.93 -10.28
C LYS A 281 9.45 24.82 -9.75
N ALA A 282 9.64 23.70 -10.46
CA ALA A 282 10.28 22.47 -9.94
C ALA A 282 11.68 22.20 -10.51
N ARG A 283 12.59 23.12 -10.20
CA ARG A 283 14.03 22.82 -10.09
C ARG A 283 14.54 23.12 -8.68
N ASP A 284 13.72 22.84 -7.67
CA ASP A 284 14.20 22.87 -6.29
C ASP A 284 15.21 21.72 -6.12
N ARG A 285 16.47 22.07 -5.85
CA ARG A 285 17.56 21.10 -5.62
C ARG A 285 17.21 20.12 -4.51
N ARG A 286 16.47 20.57 -3.50
CA ARG A 286 16.03 19.73 -2.39
C ARG A 286 15.09 18.63 -2.86
N GLU A 287 14.12 18.97 -3.70
CA GLU A 287 13.13 18.03 -4.19
C GLU A 287 13.76 16.99 -5.13
N LEU A 288 14.69 17.43 -5.98
CA LEU A 288 15.52 16.53 -6.81
C LEU A 288 16.40 15.60 -5.96
N ALA A 289 17.00 16.11 -4.88
CA ALA A 289 17.79 15.30 -3.96
C ALA A 289 16.94 14.25 -3.23
N LEU A 290 15.71 14.62 -2.81
CA LEU A 290 14.76 13.69 -2.19
C LEU A 290 14.30 12.61 -3.17
N PHE A 291 13.98 12.98 -4.41
CA PHE A 291 13.67 12.02 -5.47
C PHE A 291 14.84 11.06 -5.73
N GLY A 292 16.06 11.60 -5.93
CA GLY A 292 17.26 10.79 -6.17
C GLY A 292 17.57 9.85 -5.01
N SER A 293 17.42 10.33 -3.76
CA SER A 293 17.56 9.51 -2.56
C SER A 293 16.52 8.41 -2.50
N CYS A 294 15.26 8.69 -2.87
CA CYS A 294 14.21 7.68 -2.94
C CYS A 294 14.52 6.57 -3.96
N VAL A 295 15.03 6.94 -5.14
CA VAL A 295 15.47 5.97 -6.17
C VAL A 295 16.58 5.07 -5.63
N ILE A 296 17.62 5.66 -5.03
CA ILE A 296 18.76 4.92 -4.47
C ILE A 296 18.31 4.00 -3.34
N LEU A 297 17.46 4.48 -2.43
CA LEU A 297 16.96 3.68 -1.31
C LEU A 297 16.13 2.49 -1.78
N ASN A 298 15.26 2.66 -2.78
CA ASN A 298 14.46 1.55 -3.33
C ASN A 298 15.33 0.52 -4.05
N ALA A 299 16.28 0.97 -4.87
CA ALA A 299 17.25 0.07 -5.50
C ALA A 299 18.08 -0.69 -4.45
N GLY A 300 18.59 0.01 -3.43
CA GLY A 300 19.32 -0.58 -2.32
C GLY A 300 18.51 -1.58 -1.52
N ALA A 301 17.22 -1.28 -1.24
CA ALA A 301 16.31 -2.19 -0.56
C ALA A 301 16.09 -3.48 -1.37
N PHE A 302 15.77 -3.37 -2.66
CA PHE A 302 15.60 -4.53 -3.53
C PHE A 302 16.89 -5.37 -3.64
N LEU A 303 18.03 -4.71 -3.86
CA LEU A 303 19.33 -5.37 -3.96
C LEU A 303 19.74 -6.04 -2.63
N SER A 304 19.44 -5.43 -1.49
CA SER A 304 19.72 -6.02 -0.18
C SER A 304 19.06 -7.38 0.00
N TRP A 305 17.82 -7.54 -0.47
CA TRP A 305 17.14 -8.82 -0.47
C TRP A 305 17.77 -9.83 -1.42
N ARG A 306 18.15 -9.39 -2.63
CA ARG A 306 18.79 -10.26 -3.63
C ARG A 306 20.13 -10.79 -3.14
N ILE A 307 20.96 -9.92 -2.58
CA ILE A 307 22.25 -10.27 -1.96
C ILE A 307 22.02 -11.22 -0.77
N PHE A 308 21.01 -10.95 0.06
CA PHE A 308 20.65 -11.85 1.15
C PHE A 308 20.30 -13.24 0.63
N CYS A 309 19.46 -13.34 -0.41
CA CYS A 309 19.05 -14.60 -0.99
C CYS A 309 20.23 -15.40 -1.55
N GLU A 310 21.09 -14.73 -2.33
CA GLU A 310 22.26 -15.35 -2.96
C GLU A 310 23.22 -15.93 -1.92
N ARG A 311 23.55 -15.15 -0.87
CA ARG A 311 24.45 -15.58 0.20
C ARG A 311 23.93 -16.75 1.02
N ASN A 312 22.62 -16.93 1.07
CA ASN A 312 21.95 -17.90 1.93
C ASN A 312 21.34 -19.08 1.15
N GLY A 313 21.55 -19.14 -0.18
CA GLY A 313 21.00 -20.21 -1.01
C GLY A 313 19.48 -20.18 -1.17
N ASN A 314 18.85 -19.02 -0.95
CA ASN A 314 17.41 -18.87 -1.16
C ASN A 314 17.13 -18.69 -2.66
N THR A 315 16.76 -19.78 -3.33
CA THR A 315 16.46 -19.78 -4.77
C THR A 315 15.04 -20.25 -5.04
N THR A 316 14.46 -19.83 -6.16
CA THR A 316 13.17 -20.31 -6.66
C THR A 316 13.22 -20.52 -8.17
N TYR A 317 12.29 -21.28 -8.74
CA TYR A 317 12.27 -21.54 -10.19
C TYR A 317 12.13 -20.24 -11.00
N LEU A 318 11.36 -19.27 -10.50
CA LEU A 318 11.17 -17.96 -11.15
C LEU A 318 12.48 -17.20 -11.32
N SER A 319 13.35 -17.19 -10.30
CA SER A 319 14.65 -16.53 -10.41
C SER A 319 15.56 -17.30 -11.37
N ASN A 320 15.54 -18.62 -11.32
CA ASN A 320 16.43 -19.46 -12.12
C ASN A 320 16.09 -19.38 -13.61
N ARG A 321 14.80 -19.43 -13.97
CA ARG A 321 14.33 -19.34 -15.37
C ARG A 321 14.54 -17.96 -15.98
N LEU A 322 14.34 -16.89 -15.21
CA LEU A 322 14.62 -15.54 -15.70
C LEU A 322 16.11 -15.41 -16.11
N PHE A 323 17.02 -15.91 -15.27
CA PHE A 323 18.45 -15.86 -15.57
C PHE A 323 18.86 -16.80 -16.70
N SER A 324 18.31 -18.01 -16.78
CA SER A 324 18.61 -18.94 -17.87
C SER A 324 18.16 -18.39 -19.22
N ASN A 325 16.93 -17.86 -19.32
CA ASN A 325 16.40 -17.32 -20.58
C ASN A 325 17.21 -16.12 -21.08
N ILE A 326 17.68 -15.26 -20.18
CA ILE A 326 18.55 -14.12 -20.53
C ILE A 326 19.93 -14.62 -20.99
N LYS A 327 20.51 -15.60 -20.30
CA LYS A 327 21.87 -16.11 -20.57
C LYS A 327 21.95 -16.95 -21.84
N GLU A 328 20.92 -17.74 -22.10
CA GLU A 328 20.87 -18.68 -23.23
C GLU A 328 20.43 -18.01 -24.53
N GLY A 329 19.93 -16.77 -24.49
CA GLY A 329 19.46 -16.03 -25.68
C GLY A 329 18.29 -16.71 -26.40
N SER A 330 17.72 -17.76 -25.81
CA SER A 330 16.59 -18.52 -26.32
C SER A 330 15.31 -17.74 -26.08
N LEU A 331 15.00 -16.81 -26.99
CA LEU A 331 13.68 -16.19 -27.12
C LEU A 331 12.76 -17.03 -28.02
N ALA A 332 13.05 -18.32 -28.21
CA ALA A 332 12.16 -19.21 -28.93
C ALA A 332 10.81 -19.23 -28.20
N ILE A 333 9.77 -18.76 -28.90
CA ILE A 333 8.42 -18.69 -28.34
C ILE A 333 7.94 -20.14 -28.14
N PRO A 334 7.58 -20.55 -26.91
CA PRO A 334 7.06 -21.88 -26.66
C PRO A 334 5.77 -22.15 -27.46
N GLU A 335 5.47 -23.41 -27.74
CA GLU A 335 4.29 -23.82 -28.51
C GLU A 335 2.98 -23.25 -27.92
N TYR A 336 2.86 -23.25 -26.59
CA TYR A 336 1.71 -22.70 -25.86
C TYR A 336 1.67 -21.16 -25.83
N GLY A 337 2.73 -20.47 -26.28
CA GLY A 337 2.87 -19.02 -26.17
C GLY A 337 1.80 -18.24 -26.94
N GLY A 338 1.42 -18.71 -28.14
CA GLY A 338 0.37 -18.10 -28.94
C GLY A 338 -1.02 -18.21 -28.28
N GLN A 339 -1.35 -19.37 -27.72
CA GLN A 339 -2.58 -19.59 -26.98
C GLN A 339 -2.63 -18.75 -25.71
N THR A 340 -1.53 -18.70 -24.97
CA THR A 340 -1.40 -17.89 -23.74
C THR A 340 -1.61 -16.41 -24.03
N LEU A 341 -0.94 -15.86 -25.06
CA LEU A 341 -1.10 -14.45 -25.44
C LEU A 341 -2.54 -14.14 -25.88
N SER A 342 -3.14 -15.01 -26.69
CA SER A 342 -4.55 -14.86 -27.10
C SER A 342 -5.48 -14.88 -25.88
N GLY A 343 -5.21 -15.76 -24.91
CA GLY A 343 -5.95 -15.87 -23.66
C GLY A 343 -5.86 -14.61 -22.81
N ILE A 344 -4.65 -14.05 -22.63
CA ILE A 344 -4.44 -12.78 -21.92
C ILE A 344 -5.22 -11.66 -22.60
N LEU A 345 -5.09 -11.52 -23.93
CA LEU A 345 -5.78 -10.47 -24.69
C LEU A 345 -7.30 -10.57 -24.57
N LYS A 346 -7.88 -11.77 -24.66
CA LYS A 346 -9.31 -11.99 -24.41
C LYS A 346 -9.70 -11.60 -22.98
N SER A 347 -8.90 -12.02 -22.01
CA SER A 347 -9.15 -11.78 -20.58
C SER A 347 -9.19 -10.30 -20.21
N ILE A 348 -8.44 -9.43 -20.91
CA ILE A 348 -8.52 -7.97 -20.71
C ILE A 348 -9.96 -7.46 -20.87
N PHE A 349 -10.73 -8.03 -21.81
CA PHE A 349 -12.09 -7.60 -22.11
C PHE A 349 -13.15 -8.40 -21.37
N SER A 350 -12.93 -9.70 -21.16
CA SER A 350 -13.98 -10.62 -20.69
C SER A 350 -13.79 -11.15 -19.28
N MET A 351 -12.57 -11.17 -18.72
CA MET A 351 -12.32 -11.76 -17.41
C MET A 351 -12.60 -10.74 -16.29
N PRO A 352 -13.52 -11.03 -15.35
CA PRO A 352 -13.71 -10.21 -14.16
C PRO A 352 -12.46 -10.23 -13.29
N THR A 353 -12.04 -9.06 -12.80
CA THR A 353 -10.85 -8.91 -11.95
C THR A 353 -10.94 -9.58 -10.59
N ASN A 354 -12.14 -9.95 -10.14
CA ASN A 354 -12.37 -10.56 -8.83
C ASN A 354 -12.92 -12.00 -8.90
N LEU A 355 -12.70 -12.73 -10.00
CA LEU A 355 -13.21 -14.09 -10.32
C LEU A 355 -14.72 -14.33 -10.11
N SER A 356 -15.47 -13.35 -9.63
CA SER A 356 -16.89 -13.44 -9.38
C SER A 356 -17.69 -13.15 -10.65
N ARG A 357 -18.94 -13.63 -10.70
CA ARG A 357 -19.87 -13.36 -11.81
C ARG A 357 -20.23 -11.88 -11.98
N PHE A 358 -19.87 -11.01 -11.01
CA PHE A 358 -20.30 -9.61 -10.95
C PHE A 358 -19.14 -8.60 -10.97
N GLY A 359 -17.93 -9.01 -11.35
CA GLY A 359 -16.77 -8.13 -11.45
C GLY A 359 -16.65 -7.38 -12.79
N LEU A 360 -15.87 -6.31 -12.79
CA LEU A 360 -15.49 -5.60 -14.01
C LEU A 360 -14.20 -6.19 -14.60
N SER A 361 -14.12 -6.26 -15.92
CA SER A 361 -12.88 -6.56 -16.62
C SER A 361 -11.91 -5.37 -16.60
N LEU A 362 -10.64 -5.63 -16.89
CA LEU A 362 -9.62 -4.59 -16.94
C LEU A 362 -9.98 -3.49 -17.96
N ALA A 363 -10.53 -3.87 -19.11
CA ALA A 363 -11.05 -2.93 -20.10
C ALA A 363 -12.22 -2.10 -19.54
N GLY A 364 -13.18 -2.74 -18.86
CA GLY A 364 -14.31 -2.04 -18.23
C GLY A 364 -13.86 -0.98 -17.22
N ILE A 365 -12.88 -1.32 -16.38
CA ILE A 365 -12.30 -0.41 -15.38
C ILE A 365 -11.56 0.74 -16.06
N THR A 366 -10.82 0.44 -17.13
CA THR A 366 -10.12 1.45 -17.94
C THR A 366 -11.12 2.42 -18.58
N VAL A 367 -12.23 1.92 -19.10
CA VAL A 367 -13.31 2.76 -19.66
C VAL A 367 -13.90 3.68 -18.59
N ILE A 368 -14.20 3.16 -17.39
CA ILE A 368 -14.70 3.99 -16.28
C ILE A 368 -13.68 5.08 -15.91
N ALA A 369 -12.40 4.74 -15.85
CA ALA A 369 -11.33 5.70 -15.56
C ALA A 369 -11.25 6.80 -16.63
N LEU A 370 -11.34 6.44 -17.92
CA LEU A 370 -11.35 7.38 -19.03
C LEU A 370 -12.59 8.28 -19.02
N LEU A 371 -13.79 7.72 -18.80
CA LEU A 371 -15.03 8.50 -18.68
C LEU A 371 -14.96 9.48 -17.51
N THR A 372 -14.39 9.06 -16.39
CA THR A 372 -14.18 9.91 -15.22
C THR A 372 -13.19 11.04 -15.55
N ALA A 373 -12.09 10.75 -16.25
CA ALA A 373 -11.13 11.75 -16.70
C ALA A 373 -11.76 12.76 -17.68
N VAL A 374 -12.56 12.30 -18.64
CA VAL A 374 -13.32 13.16 -19.57
C VAL A 374 -14.30 14.04 -18.80
N TRP A 375 -15.02 13.49 -17.81
CA TRP A 375 -15.93 14.27 -16.98
C TRP A 375 -15.19 15.37 -16.20
N PHE A 376 -14.04 15.07 -15.59
CA PHE A 376 -13.20 16.06 -14.92
C PHE A 376 -12.62 17.11 -15.88
N TYR A 377 -12.28 16.70 -17.11
CA TYR A 377 -11.87 17.62 -18.18
C TYR A 377 -13.00 18.59 -18.53
N MET A 378 -14.22 18.10 -18.76
CA MET A 378 -15.40 18.92 -19.03
C MET A 378 -15.73 19.89 -17.87
N LYS A 379 -15.46 19.49 -16.62
CA LYS A 379 -15.62 20.34 -15.45
C LYS A 379 -14.50 21.37 -15.27
N LYS A 380 -13.47 21.36 -16.13
CA LYS A 380 -12.25 22.19 -16.05
C LYS A 380 -11.48 22.01 -14.74
N VAL A 381 -11.56 20.82 -14.15
CA VAL A 381 -10.84 20.46 -12.91
C VAL A 381 -9.49 19.82 -13.24
N LEU A 382 -9.35 19.28 -14.45
CA LEU A 382 -8.18 18.55 -14.90
C LEU A 382 -7.02 19.51 -15.20
N THR A 383 -5.98 19.47 -14.38
CA THR A 383 -4.75 20.23 -14.62
C THR A 383 -3.76 19.44 -15.47
N ARG A 384 -2.78 20.14 -16.07
CA ARG A 384 -1.66 19.50 -16.79
C ARG A 384 -0.99 18.41 -15.95
N ARG A 385 -0.81 18.68 -14.65
CA ARG A 385 -0.29 17.73 -13.66
C ARG A 385 -1.12 16.45 -13.57
N ILE A 386 -2.45 16.57 -13.45
CA ILE A 386 -3.36 15.41 -13.37
C ILE A 386 -3.35 14.64 -14.69
N MET A 387 -3.34 15.32 -15.83
CA MET A 387 -3.25 14.70 -17.15
C MET A 387 -1.97 13.90 -17.34
N THR A 388 -0.83 14.47 -16.93
CA THR A 388 0.45 13.75 -16.90
C THR A 388 0.36 12.52 -16.02
N GLY A 389 -0.29 12.60 -14.86
CA GLY A 389 -0.49 11.44 -14.00
C GLY A 389 -1.32 10.33 -14.64
N ILE A 390 -2.45 10.68 -15.27
CA ILE A 390 -3.28 9.73 -16.02
C ILE A 390 -2.47 9.07 -17.13
N PHE A 391 -1.67 9.84 -17.87
CA PHE A 391 -0.82 9.33 -18.94
C PHE A 391 0.25 8.36 -18.43
N VAL A 392 0.96 8.71 -17.36
CA VAL A 392 2.00 7.84 -16.77
C VAL A 392 1.40 6.55 -16.24
N CYS A 393 0.26 6.60 -15.54
CA CYS A 393 -0.44 5.39 -15.10
C CYS A 393 -0.95 4.57 -16.29
N GLY A 394 -1.47 5.20 -17.35
CA GLY A 394 -1.89 4.50 -18.56
C GLY A 394 -0.74 3.75 -19.24
N LEU A 395 0.42 4.40 -19.40
CA LEU A 395 1.63 3.75 -19.91
C LEU A 395 2.13 2.64 -18.97
N GLY A 396 2.06 2.87 -17.65
CA GLY A 396 2.38 1.87 -16.64
C GLY A 396 1.49 0.62 -16.73
N LEU A 397 0.20 0.78 -17.05
CA LEU A 397 -0.70 -0.36 -17.26
C LEU A 397 -0.30 -1.14 -18.51
N LEU A 398 -0.02 -0.46 -19.62
CA LEU A 398 0.41 -1.11 -20.86
C LEU A 398 1.73 -1.88 -20.66
N GLY A 399 2.71 -1.26 -20.01
CA GLY A 399 3.97 -1.93 -19.69
C GLY A 399 3.79 -3.10 -18.72
N TYR A 400 2.86 -3.00 -17.77
CA TYR A 400 2.51 -4.10 -16.88
C TYR A 400 1.95 -5.31 -17.64
N ILE A 401 1.02 -5.09 -18.58
CA ILE A 401 0.46 -6.15 -19.43
C ILE A 401 1.56 -6.84 -20.25
N LEU A 402 2.54 -6.08 -20.77
CA LEU A 402 3.68 -6.64 -21.48
C LEU A 402 4.56 -7.52 -20.58
N ILE A 403 4.86 -7.04 -19.36
CA ILE A 403 5.65 -7.81 -18.39
C ILE A 403 4.92 -9.07 -17.95
N LEU A 404 3.60 -8.99 -17.73
CA LEU A 404 2.79 -10.17 -17.44
C LEU A 404 2.85 -11.15 -18.61
N SER A 405 2.61 -10.70 -19.85
CA SER A 405 2.67 -11.55 -21.04
C SER A 405 4.02 -12.25 -21.15
N TYR A 406 5.11 -11.53 -20.91
CA TYR A 406 6.46 -12.11 -20.86
C TYR A 406 6.58 -13.17 -19.75
N THR A 407 6.09 -12.87 -18.55
CA THR A 407 6.17 -13.78 -17.40
C THR A 407 5.39 -15.08 -17.65
N TYR A 408 4.17 -14.98 -18.18
CA TYR A 408 3.34 -16.14 -18.52
C TYR A 408 3.97 -17.00 -19.61
N ILE A 409 4.55 -16.39 -20.66
CA ILE A 409 5.10 -17.15 -21.78
C ILE A 409 6.44 -17.80 -21.41
N PHE A 410 7.33 -17.06 -20.74
CA PHE A 410 8.73 -17.46 -20.62
C PHE A 410 9.15 -17.91 -19.21
N ILE A 411 8.43 -17.52 -18.16
CA ILE A 411 8.85 -17.76 -16.77
C ILE A 411 7.98 -18.83 -16.12
N PHE A 412 6.67 -18.70 -16.19
CA PHE A 412 5.71 -19.62 -15.57
C PHE A 412 5.77 -21.03 -16.18
N ASP A 413 5.34 -22.00 -15.40
CA ASP A 413 5.17 -23.36 -15.91
C ASP A 413 4.07 -23.42 -16.97
N PRO A 414 4.16 -24.33 -17.96
CA PRO A 414 3.19 -24.40 -19.05
C PRO A 414 1.74 -24.46 -18.56
N TRP A 415 1.48 -25.23 -17.50
CA TRP A 415 0.13 -25.34 -16.92
C TRP A 415 -0.36 -24.03 -16.30
N GLU A 416 0.50 -23.25 -15.62
CA GLU A 416 0.18 -21.91 -15.09
C GLU A 416 -0.09 -20.94 -16.24
N ALA A 417 0.71 -21.07 -17.31
CA ALA A 417 0.65 -20.24 -18.50
C ALA A 417 -0.68 -20.41 -19.25
N GLU A 418 -1.02 -21.66 -19.58
CA GLU A 418 -2.19 -22.01 -20.39
C GLU A 418 -3.51 -21.82 -19.64
N SER A 419 -3.51 -22.07 -18.33
CA SER A 419 -4.69 -21.84 -17.47
C SER A 419 -4.91 -20.37 -17.11
N LEU A 420 -3.94 -19.51 -17.41
CA LEU A 420 -3.90 -18.12 -16.95
C LEU A 420 -4.08 -18.00 -15.43
N SER A 421 -3.48 -18.94 -14.69
CA SER A 421 -3.60 -19.01 -13.24
C SER A 421 -3.26 -17.66 -12.62
N SER A 422 -4.12 -17.16 -11.73
CA SER A 422 -3.96 -15.89 -11.02
C SER A 422 -4.04 -14.59 -11.84
N LEU A 423 -4.39 -14.66 -13.13
CA LEU A 423 -4.42 -13.47 -14.00
C LEU A 423 -5.41 -12.40 -13.50
N ASP A 424 -6.54 -12.83 -12.95
CA ASP A 424 -7.54 -11.98 -12.30
C ASP A 424 -6.91 -11.11 -11.21
N ARG A 425 -6.06 -11.68 -10.35
CA ARG A 425 -5.41 -10.96 -9.23
C ARG A 425 -4.39 -9.96 -9.69
N TYR A 426 -3.67 -10.29 -10.77
CA TYR A 426 -2.74 -9.39 -11.42
C TYR A 426 -3.49 -8.16 -11.98
N PHE A 427 -4.59 -8.38 -12.71
CA PHE A 427 -5.44 -7.28 -13.16
C PHE A 427 -6.12 -6.54 -12.01
N GLY A 428 -6.57 -7.27 -10.98
CA GLY A 428 -7.22 -6.76 -9.77
C GLY A 428 -6.31 -5.82 -8.97
N THR A 429 -5.01 -6.10 -8.90
CA THR A 429 -4.04 -5.22 -8.21
C THR A 429 -3.99 -3.82 -8.84
N TYR A 430 -3.82 -3.74 -10.16
CA TYR A 430 -3.75 -2.46 -10.86
C TYR A 430 -5.11 -1.75 -10.85
N SER A 431 -6.18 -2.53 -10.95
CA SER A 431 -7.56 -2.07 -10.87
C SER A 431 -7.88 -1.46 -9.50
N LEU A 432 -7.40 -2.07 -8.42
CA LEU A 432 -7.57 -1.56 -7.06
C LEU A 432 -6.90 -0.20 -6.90
N MET A 433 -5.67 -0.05 -7.39
CA MET A 433 -5.00 1.25 -7.42
C MET A 433 -5.84 2.30 -8.16
N THR A 434 -6.30 1.94 -9.36
CA THR A 434 -7.12 2.82 -10.20
C THR A 434 -8.41 3.22 -9.48
N GLY A 435 -9.12 2.27 -8.90
CA GLY A 435 -10.36 2.50 -8.16
C GLY A 435 -10.18 3.46 -6.97
N TYR A 436 -9.11 3.30 -6.20
CA TYR A 436 -8.83 4.23 -5.10
C TYR A 436 -8.42 5.61 -5.56
N VAL A 437 -7.67 5.73 -6.65
CA VAL A 437 -7.36 7.03 -7.26
C VAL A 437 -8.65 7.72 -7.73
N LEU A 438 -9.56 7.00 -8.38
CA LEU A 438 -10.85 7.53 -8.80
C LEU A 438 -11.71 7.96 -7.61
N LEU A 439 -11.83 7.11 -6.58
CA LEU A 439 -12.56 7.45 -5.35
C LEU A 439 -11.98 8.70 -4.68
N PHE A 440 -10.66 8.80 -4.62
CA PHE A 440 -9.98 9.99 -4.09
C PHE A 440 -10.27 11.24 -4.91
N MET A 441 -10.29 11.16 -6.25
CA MET A 441 -10.63 12.29 -7.10
C MET A 441 -12.09 12.73 -6.91
N LEU A 442 -13.02 11.79 -6.78
CA LEU A 442 -14.45 12.07 -6.54
C LEU A 442 -14.72 12.69 -5.17
N THR A 443 -13.79 12.58 -4.22
CA THR A 443 -13.88 13.22 -2.89
C THR A 443 -13.18 14.57 -2.82
N LEU A 444 -12.58 15.07 -3.90
CA LEU A 444 -11.93 16.37 -3.89
C LEU A 444 -12.97 17.50 -3.68
N PRO A 445 -12.71 18.46 -2.76
CA PRO A 445 -13.60 19.60 -2.49
C PRO A 445 -13.90 20.47 -3.72
N ALA A 446 -13.02 20.46 -4.72
CA ALA A 446 -13.19 21.19 -6.00
C ALA A 446 -14.47 20.84 -6.77
N LEU A 447 -15.12 19.71 -6.43
CA LEU A 447 -16.38 19.28 -7.02
C LEU A 447 -17.61 19.96 -6.40
N ASP A 448 -17.49 20.55 -5.20
CA ASP A 448 -18.56 21.32 -4.55
C ASP A 448 -18.46 22.80 -4.95
N ARG A 449 -19.04 23.13 -6.11
CA ARG A 449 -19.22 24.51 -6.61
C ARG A 449 -20.13 25.40 -5.73
N LYS A 450 -20.47 24.99 -4.51
CA LYS A 450 -21.16 25.83 -3.51
C LYS A 450 -20.23 26.42 -2.44
N ALA A 451 -18.94 26.10 -2.46
CA ALA A 451 -17.95 26.86 -1.71
C ALA A 451 -17.35 27.93 -2.63
N ASP A 452 -18.02 29.07 -2.69
CA ASP A 452 -17.41 30.31 -3.19
C ASP A 452 -16.08 30.53 -2.46
N LYS A 453 -15.01 30.72 -3.24
CA LYS A 453 -13.64 31.06 -2.83
C LYS A 453 -12.88 29.99 -2.04
N PHE A 454 -12.47 28.91 -2.72
CA PHE A 454 -11.21 28.25 -2.38
C PHE A 454 -10.32 28.07 -3.60
N VAL A 455 -9.23 28.85 -3.57
CA VAL A 455 -8.11 28.79 -4.52
C VAL A 455 -7.44 27.43 -4.39
N ILE A 456 -7.63 26.58 -5.40
CA ILE A 456 -6.71 25.47 -5.67
C ILE A 456 -5.91 25.90 -6.90
N PHE A 457 -4.58 25.80 -6.77
CA PHE A 457 -3.53 26.25 -7.69
C PHE A 457 -3.12 27.72 -7.55
N GLY A 458 -2.01 27.92 -6.81
CA GLY A 458 -1.08 29.05 -6.83
C GLY A 458 -1.59 30.45 -7.22
N VAL A 459 -1.70 31.33 -6.22
CA VAL A 459 -1.63 32.79 -6.39
C VAL A 459 -0.61 33.32 -5.36
N PRO A 460 0.30 34.23 -5.75
CA PRO A 460 1.36 34.74 -4.88
C PRO A 460 0.77 35.59 -3.76
N VAL A 461 1.38 35.49 -2.58
CA VAL A 461 1.21 36.50 -1.52
C VAL A 461 2.02 37.71 -1.98
N LEU A 462 1.35 38.86 -2.11
CA LEU A 462 2.01 40.16 -2.22
C LEU A 462 2.78 40.45 -0.93
#